data_AF-A0A0G4EIX4-F1
#
_entry.id   AF-A0A0G4EIX4-F1
#
_cell.length_a   1.000
_cell.length_b   1.000
_cell.length_c   1.000
_cell.angle_alpha   90.00
_cell.angle_beta   90.00
_cell.angle_gamma   90.00
#
_symmetry.space_group_name_H-M   'P 1'
#
loop_
_entity.id
_entity.type
_entity.pdbx_description
1 polymer ?
#
loop_
_entity_poly.entity_id
_entity_poly.type
_entity_poly.pdbx_seq_one_letter_code
_entity_poly.pdbx_strand_id
1 'polypeptide(L)'
;MYIFAGVCLAGVLWVHLFVPGTANCQDTEDTIKTLKAQLTNLSPAGGGAFLHWLAASINGFAATKQMLDWLRKQSHIVNQLIASNGGQLNPIGPLDGEIEVNVGGTVLCVPRKPLLLPGVSDSFIAYLLLHHLDGLPKDTEGRPFLDADPVYMEWLFNEITGVGVADAQGESHEIKLTGDHSTDSSSVFWHHLLFDTKTSLGSHLTRETGASEAAINGKDPIDVIKASASHVEAAMADLVEAEKELKRFHKMGAPFFKPSAAEEGQIKSVRVLGKTISTTEADHIDHRGHTGACWPRQTTLHDIPQWCACEFRPP
;
A
#
# COMPACT_ATOMS: atom_id res chain seq x y z
N MET A 1 -12.62 53.97 12.26
CA MET A 1 -13.58 53.32 11.33
C MET A 1 -12.96 52.18 10.51
N TYR A 2 -11.72 52.28 10.02
CA TYR A 2 -11.05 51.18 9.27
C TYR A 2 -10.77 49.91 10.08
N ILE A 3 -10.57 50.02 11.40
CA ILE A 3 -10.30 48.87 12.28
C ILE A 3 -11.55 47.97 12.44
N PHE A 4 -12.75 48.54 12.44
CA PHE A 4 -14.00 47.77 12.58
C PHE A 4 -14.37 46.96 11.34
N ALA A 5 -14.04 47.46 10.13
CA ALA A 5 -14.25 46.73 8.88
C ALA A 5 -13.32 45.52 8.74
N GLY A 6 -12.06 45.63 9.20
CA GLY A 6 -11.11 44.52 9.19
C GLY A 6 -11.49 43.38 10.13
N VAL A 7 -12.03 43.69 11.32
CA VAL A 7 -12.48 42.69 12.30
C VAL A 7 -13.74 41.96 11.82
N CYS A 8 -14.66 42.65 11.12
CA CYS A 8 -15.85 42.02 10.55
C CYS A 8 -15.51 41.04 9.41
N LEU A 9 -14.58 41.40 8.53
CA LEU A 9 -14.14 40.52 7.44
C LEU A 9 -13.35 39.31 7.95
N ALA A 10 -12.48 39.51 8.95
CA ALA A 10 -11.79 38.41 9.62
C ALA A 10 -12.78 37.47 10.35
N GLY A 11 -13.82 38.02 10.99
CA GLY A 11 -14.87 37.23 11.64
C GLY A 11 -15.72 36.41 10.66
N VAL A 12 -16.12 36.99 9.52
CA VAL A 12 -16.86 36.28 8.47
C VAL A 12 -16.00 35.20 7.80
N LEU A 13 -14.72 35.49 7.58
CA LEU A 13 -13.77 34.51 7.04
C LEU A 13 -13.50 33.37 8.04
N TRP A 14 -13.44 33.64 9.34
CA TRP A 14 -13.28 32.63 10.39
C TRP A 14 -14.52 31.72 10.49
N VAL A 15 -15.73 32.30 10.50
CA VAL A 15 -16.99 31.54 10.59
C VAL A 15 -17.17 30.60 9.38
N HIS A 16 -16.73 31.01 8.18
CA HIS A 16 -16.77 30.14 7.00
C HIS A 16 -15.66 29.07 6.95
N LEU A 17 -14.52 29.29 7.60
CA LEU A 17 -13.36 28.40 7.53
C LEU A 17 -13.27 27.36 8.66
N PHE A 18 -13.95 27.59 9.79
CA PHE A 18 -13.77 26.75 11.00
C PHE A 18 -15.04 26.11 11.56
N VAL A 19 -16.19 26.29 10.89
CA VAL A 19 -17.40 25.47 11.13
C VAL A 19 -17.44 24.37 10.08
N PRO A 20 -17.03 23.12 10.40
CA PRO A 20 -17.03 22.04 9.43
C PRO A 20 -18.47 21.62 9.18
N GLY A 21 -18.99 21.81 7.96
CA GLY A 21 -20.22 21.14 7.53
C GLY A 21 -21.21 21.89 6.64
N THR A 22 -21.01 23.17 6.29
CA THR A 22 -22.07 23.93 5.58
C THR A 22 -21.68 24.69 4.31
N ALA A 23 -20.40 24.77 3.93
CA ALA A 23 -20.00 25.50 2.72
C ALA A 23 -19.59 24.58 1.57
N ASN A 24 -20.33 24.68 0.45
CA ASN A 24 -19.98 24.07 -0.82
C ASN A 24 -18.65 24.67 -1.34
N CYS A 25 -17.72 23.86 -1.82
CA CYS A 25 -16.37 24.25 -2.24
C CYS A 25 -16.36 25.29 -3.40
N GLN A 26 -17.47 25.36 -4.15
CA GLN A 26 -17.70 26.34 -5.21
C GLN A 26 -17.93 27.76 -4.66
N ASP A 27 -18.67 27.87 -3.56
CA ASP A 27 -19.11 29.13 -2.95
C ASP A 27 -17.92 29.93 -2.37
N THR A 28 -16.91 29.20 -1.88
CA THR A 28 -15.67 29.80 -1.36
C THR A 28 -14.81 30.39 -2.48
N GLU A 29 -14.83 29.80 -3.68
CA GLU A 29 -14.03 30.27 -4.82
C GLU A 29 -14.59 31.55 -5.42
N ASP A 30 -15.91 31.63 -5.56
CA ASP A 30 -16.59 32.84 -6.02
C ASP A 30 -16.45 33.98 -5.00
N THR A 31 -16.46 33.67 -3.71
CA THR A 31 -16.16 34.62 -2.64
C THR A 31 -14.72 35.14 -2.72
N ILE A 32 -13.73 34.27 -2.95
CA ILE A 32 -12.31 34.67 -3.11
C ILE A 32 -12.08 35.48 -4.38
N LYS A 33 -12.70 35.09 -5.51
CA LYS A 33 -12.65 35.86 -6.76
C LYS A 33 -13.25 37.24 -6.58
N THR A 34 -14.38 37.33 -5.89
CA THR A 34 -15.05 38.60 -5.56
C THR A 34 -14.17 39.46 -4.65
N LEU A 35 -13.56 38.88 -3.61
CA LEU A 35 -12.65 39.59 -2.71
C LEU A 35 -11.38 40.07 -3.43
N LYS A 36 -10.78 39.26 -4.32
CA LYS A 36 -9.64 39.70 -5.15
C LYS A 36 -10.02 40.87 -6.06
N ALA A 37 -11.18 40.80 -6.71
CA ALA A 37 -11.69 41.86 -7.58
C ALA A 37 -11.99 43.15 -6.79
N GLN A 38 -12.51 43.03 -5.57
CA GLN A 38 -12.73 44.16 -4.67
C GLN A 38 -11.41 44.77 -4.18
N LEU A 39 -10.38 43.96 -3.91
CA LEU A 39 -9.06 44.44 -3.50
C LEU A 39 -8.33 45.24 -4.58
N THR A 40 -8.44 44.83 -5.85
CA THR A 40 -7.81 45.55 -6.97
C THR A 40 -8.40 46.94 -7.22
N ASN A 41 -9.59 47.23 -6.68
CA ASN A 41 -10.27 48.52 -6.83
C ASN A 41 -10.00 49.50 -5.66
N LEU A 42 -9.26 49.09 -4.62
CA LEU A 42 -8.94 49.95 -3.48
C LEU A 42 -7.67 50.78 -3.76
N SER A 43 -7.83 52.10 -3.78
CA SER A 43 -6.79 53.12 -4.05
C SER A 43 -5.65 53.10 -2.99
N PRO A 44 -4.38 53.36 -3.37
CA PRO A 44 -3.19 53.05 -2.55
C PRO A 44 -2.85 54.07 -1.45
N ALA A 45 -3.77 54.98 -1.11
CA ALA A 45 -3.52 56.02 -0.12
C ALA A 45 -3.61 55.46 1.33
N GLY A 46 -2.50 54.88 1.81
CA GLY A 46 -2.26 54.62 3.24
C GLY A 46 -2.44 53.18 3.74
N GLY A 47 -2.74 52.21 2.87
CA GLY A 47 -3.04 50.82 3.24
C GLY A 47 -2.04 49.75 2.78
N GLY A 48 -0.84 50.14 2.32
CA GLY A 48 0.09 49.24 1.61
C GLY A 48 0.45 47.95 2.37
N ALA A 49 0.72 48.04 3.67
CA ALA A 49 1.05 46.87 4.49
C ALA A 49 -0.14 45.92 4.68
N PHE A 50 -1.36 46.46 4.80
CA PHE A 50 -2.59 45.68 4.96
C PHE A 50 -3.00 44.99 3.65
N LEU A 51 -2.89 45.68 2.52
CA LEU A 51 -3.14 45.08 1.19
C LEU A 51 -2.12 44.00 0.85
N HIS A 52 -0.85 44.19 1.21
CA HIS A 52 0.19 43.16 1.04
C HIS A 52 -0.07 41.94 1.92
N TRP A 53 -0.46 42.14 3.19
CA TRP A 53 -0.84 41.05 4.10
C TRP A 53 -2.08 40.27 3.63
N LEU A 54 -3.11 40.96 3.13
CA LEU A 54 -4.31 40.33 2.55
C LEU A 54 -3.99 39.56 1.27
N ALA A 55 -3.20 40.13 0.35
CA ALA A 55 -2.79 39.46 -0.87
C ALA A 55 -1.97 38.19 -0.57
N ALA A 56 -1.03 38.26 0.38
CA ALA A 56 -0.27 37.11 0.85
C ALA A 56 -1.18 36.02 1.48
N SER A 57 -2.18 36.42 2.25
CA SER A 57 -3.13 35.49 2.88
C SER A 57 -4.02 34.78 1.86
N ILE A 58 -4.51 35.50 0.85
CA ILE A 58 -5.33 34.92 -0.22
C ILE A 58 -4.51 33.97 -1.10
N ASN A 59 -3.25 34.32 -1.42
CA ASN A 59 -2.36 33.45 -2.17
C ASN A 59 -1.97 32.20 -1.37
N GLY A 60 -1.76 32.34 -0.05
CA GLY A 60 -1.56 31.20 0.85
C GLY A 60 -2.75 30.25 0.84
N PHE A 61 -3.99 30.77 0.92
CA PHE A 61 -5.19 29.95 0.84
C PHE A 61 -5.34 29.19 -0.48
N ALA A 62 -5.07 29.87 -1.61
CA ALA A 62 -5.10 29.23 -2.92
C ALA A 62 -4.08 28.09 -3.04
N ALA A 63 -2.87 28.27 -2.48
CA ALA A 63 -1.86 27.22 -2.43
C ALA A 63 -2.29 26.04 -1.54
N THR A 64 -2.88 26.29 -0.37
CA THR A 64 -3.41 25.23 0.50
C THR A 64 -4.55 24.45 -0.16
N LYS A 65 -5.46 25.13 -0.87
CA LYS A 65 -6.54 24.46 -1.63
C LYS A 65 -5.95 23.56 -2.73
N GLN A 66 -4.97 24.06 -3.48
CA GLN A 66 -4.29 23.26 -4.51
C GLN A 66 -3.59 22.03 -3.92
N MET A 67 -2.92 22.17 -2.77
CA MET A 67 -2.30 21.05 -2.06
C MET A 67 -3.34 20.02 -1.61
N LEU A 68 -4.48 20.46 -1.07
CA LEU A 68 -5.56 19.56 -0.65
C LEU A 68 -6.20 18.83 -1.83
N ASP A 69 -6.43 19.53 -2.95
CA ASP A 69 -6.97 18.91 -4.17
C ASP A 69 -5.98 17.90 -4.77
N TRP A 70 -4.67 18.18 -4.68
CA TRP A 70 -3.63 17.23 -5.07
C TRP A 70 -3.60 16.02 -4.13
N LEU A 71 -3.70 16.20 -2.81
CA LEU A 71 -3.78 15.11 -1.83
C LEU A 71 -4.96 14.18 -2.12
N ARG A 72 -6.14 14.75 -2.38
CA ARG A 72 -7.32 13.96 -2.77
C ARG A 72 -7.09 13.18 -4.05
N LYS A 73 -6.49 13.81 -5.07
CA LYS A 73 -6.16 13.14 -6.33
C LYS A 73 -5.18 11.98 -6.12
N GLN A 74 -4.13 12.18 -5.32
CA GLN A 74 -3.14 11.14 -5.05
C GLN A 74 -3.70 10.00 -4.21
N SER A 75 -4.45 10.30 -3.15
CA SER A 75 -5.17 9.29 -2.38
C SER A 75 -6.10 8.48 -3.29
N HIS A 76 -6.79 9.12 -4.23
CA HIS A 76 -7.61 8.42 -5.21
C HIS A 76 -6.79 7.51 -6.15
N ILE A 77 -5.63 7.97 -6.63
CA ILE A 77 -4.72 7.16 -7.47
C ILE A 77 -4.22 5.93 -6.69
N VAL A 78 -3.78 6.11 -5.44
CA VAL A 78 -3.32 5.01 -4.58
C VAL A 78 -4.45 4.01 -4.34
N ASN A 79 -5.65 4.49 -3.98
CA ASN A 79 -6.82 3.63 -3.78
C ASN A 79 -7.23 2.88 -5.05
N GLN A 80 -7.16 3.53 -6.21
CA GLN A 80 -7.41 2.88 -7.50
C GLN A 80 -6.37 1.80 -7.80
N LEU A 81 -5.08 2.05 -7.56
CA LEU A 81 -4.01 1.08 -7.79
C LEU A 81 -4.16 -0.16 -6.91
N ILE A 82 -4.56 0.02 -5.65
CA ILE A 82 -4.85 -1.10 -4.72
C ILE A 82 -6.05 -1.89 -5.26
N ALA A 83 -7.17 -1.22 -5.54
CA ALA A 83 -8.40 -1.87 -5.97
C ALA A 83 -8.26 -2.58 -7.34
N SER A 84 -7.52 -1.99 -8.29
CA SER A 84 -7.36 -2.55 -9.65
C SER A 84 -6.64 -3.89 -9.67
N ASN A 85 -5.87 -4.21 -8.63
CA ASN A 85 -5.10 -5.45 -8.52
C ASN A 85 -5.71 -6.42 -7.48
N GLY A 86 -6.99 -6.24 -7.13
CA GLY A 86 -7.67 -7.06 -6.12
C GLY A 86 -7.12 -6.86 -4.71
N GLY A 87 -6.49 -5.70 -4.46
CA GLY A 87 -6.06 -5.27 -3.14
C GLY A 87 -7.20 -4.66 -2.33
N GLN A 88 -7.13 -4.77 -1.01
CA GLN A 88 -8.03 -4.15 -0.04
C GLN A 88 -7.23 -3.38 1.01
N LEU A 89 -7.69 -2.17 1.36
CA LEU A 89 -7.04 -1.31 2.35
C LEU A 89 -7.08 -1.90 3.77
N ASN A 90 -8.14 -2.66 4.07
CA ASN A 90 -8.30 -3.33 5.36
C ASN A 90 -8.12 -4.84 5.19
N PRO A 91 -7.44 -5.51 6.14
CA PRO A 91 -7.31 -6.97 6.12
C PRO A 91 -8.69 -7.65 6.03
N ILE A 92 -8.81 -8.64 5.16
CA ILE A 92 -10.07 -9.37 4.96
C ILE A 92 -10.28 -10.35 6.12
N GLY A 93 -11.39 -10.20 6.84
CA GLY A 93 -11.86 -11.17 7.83
C GLY A 93 -11.36 -10.97 9.26
N PRO A 94 -11.73 -11.88 10.19
CA PRO A 94 -11.31 -11.79 11.59
C PRO A 94 -9.79 -11.85 11.73
N LEU A 95 -9.22 -10.97 12.56
CA LEU A 95 -7.77 -10.91 12.84
C LEU A 95 -7.25 -12.17 13.56
N ASP A 96 -8.14 -12.85 14.29
CA ASP A 96 -7.86 -14.13 14.97
C ASP A 96 -8.05 -15.35 14.05
N GLY A 97 -8.31 -15.13 12.76
CA GLY A 97 -8.49 -16.20 11.77
C GLY A 97 -7.18 -16.66 11.13
N GLU A 98 -7.28 -17.78 10.41
CA GLU A 98 -6.23 -18.29 9.53
C GLU A 98 -6.56 -17.99 8.07
N ILE A 99 -5.54 -17.90 7.23
CA ILE A 99 -5.66 -17.80 5.78
C ILE A 99 -5.26 -19.15 5.19
N GLU A 100 -6.19 -19.81 4.51
CA GLU A 100 -5.90 -20.99 3.69
C GLU A 100 -5.42 -20.56 2.30
N VAL A 101 -4.25 -21.03 1.88
CA VAL A 101 -3.64 -20.72 0.60
C VAL A 101 -3.16 -22.00 -0.07
N ASN A 102 -3.49 -22.17 -1.35
CA ASN A 102 -2.94 -23.25 -2.17
C ASN A 102 -1.59 -22.83 -2.75
N VAL A 103 -0.50 -23.37 -2.21
CA VAL A 103 0.87 -23.09 -2.64
C VAL A 103 1.36 -24.24 -3.50
N GLY A 104 1.53 -24.00 -4.80
CA GLY A 104 2.10 -25.00 -5.71
C GLY A 104 1.36 -26.36 -5.75
N GLY A 105 0.09 -26.41 -5.32
CA GLY A 105 -0.72 -27.64 -5.19
C GLY A 105 -0.91 -28.15 -3.76
N THR A 106 -0.23 -27.57 -2.77
CA THR A 106 -0.36 -27.91 -1.34
C THR A 106 -1.14 -26.82 -0.61
N VAL A 107 -2.17 -27.19 0.13
CA VAL A 107 -2.95 -26.24 0.93
C VAL A 107 -2.22 -26.01 2.26
N LEU A 108 -1.86 -24.77 2.54
CA LEU A 108 -1.19 -24.33 3.75
C LEU A 108 -2.05 -23.30 4.48
N CYS A 109 -1.94 -23.27 5.81
CA CYS A 109 -2.62 -22.30 6.65
C CYS A 109 -1.60 -21.36 7.29
N VAL A 110 -1.92 -20.06 7.36
CA VAL A 110 -1.11 -19.08 8.08
C VAL A 110 -1.99 -18.26 9.02
N PRO A 111 -1.60 -18.08 10.29
CA PRO A 111 -2.35 -17.25 11.22
C PRO A 111 -2.24 -15.77 10.81
N ARG A 112 -3.35 -15.03 10.84
CA ARG A 112 -3.35 -13.61 10.45
C ARG A 112 -2.63 -12.72 11.45
N LYS A 113 -2.84 -12.95 12.75
CA LYS A 113 -2.28 -12.10 13.80
C LYS A 113 -0.75 -11.98 13.70
N PRO A 114 0.03 -13.06 13.52
CA PRO A 114 1.48 -12.94 13.38
C PRO A 114 1.95 -12.22 12.11
N LEU A 115 1.14 -12.19 11.04
CA LEU A 115 1.45 -11.38 9.86
C LEU A 115 1.40 -9.87 10.15
N LEU A 116 0.73 -9.44 11.22
CA LEU A 116 0.65 -8.03 11.63
C LEU A 116 1.74 -7.65 12.65
N LEU A 117 2.56 -8.61 13.10
CA LEU A 117 3.58 -8.35 14.11
C LEU A 117 4.83 -7.68 13.51
N PRO A 118 5.54 -6.85 14.30
CA PRO A 118 6.80 -6.25 13.88
C PRO A 118 7.81 -7.30 13.40
N GLY A 119 8.49 -7.01 12.29
CA GLY A 119 9.45 -7.91 11.64
C GLY A 119 8.84 -8.84 10.58
N VAL A 120 7.52 -9.07 10.63
CA VAL A 120 6.78 -9.82 9.62
C VAL A 120 5.91 -8.90 8.76
N SER A 121 5.23 -7.93 9.38
CA SER A 121 4.23 -7.07 8.72
C SER A 121 4.76 -6.23 7.56
N ASP A 122 6.06 -5.97 7.54
CA ASP A 122 6.73 -5.24 6.47
C ASP A 122 7.17 -6.16 5.33
N SER A 123 7.10 -7.49 5.46
CA SER A 123 7.46 -8.41 4.38
C SER A 123 6.49 -8.38 3.21
N PHE A 124 7.00 -8.65 2.01
CA PHE A 124 6.20 -8.77 0.80
C PHE A 124 5.07 -9.81 0.96
N ILE A 125 5.35 -10.97 1.57
CA ILE A 125 4.36 -12.02 1.79
C ILE A 125 3.25 -11.60 2.75
N ALA A 126 3.57 -10.89 3.84
CA ALA A 126 2.56 -10.39 4.76
C ALA A 126 1.63 -9.41 4.05
N TYR A 127 2.20 -8.47 3.30
CA TYR A 127 1.40 -7.50 2.55
C TYR A 127 0.54 -8.16 1.46
N LEU A 128 1.09 -9.15 0.74
CA LEU A 128 0.36 -9.94 -0.26
C LEU A 128 -0.84 -10.68 0.36
N LEU A 129 -0.62 -11.36 1.49
CA LEU A 129 -1.63 -12.21 2.14
C LEU A 129 -2.66 -11.42 2.96
N LEU A 130 -2.29 -10.25 3.49
CA LEU A 130 -3.23 -9.42 4.24
C LEU A 130 -4.09 -8.56 3.32
N HIS A 131 -3.52 -8.06 2.22
CA HIS A 131 -4.17 -7.03 1.41
C HIS A 131 -4.57 -7.50 0.02
N HIS A 132 -3.96 -8.53 -0.57
CA HIS A 132 -4.14 -8.83 -2.01
C HIS A 132 -4.63 -10.26 -2.31
N LEU A 133 -5.32 -10.91 -1.36
CA LEU A 133 -5.84 -12.28 -1.57
C LEU A 133 -6.81 -12.38 -2.75
N ASP A 134 -7.57 -11.34 -3.05
CA ASP A 134 -8.54 -11.37 -4.16
C ASP A 134 -7.87 -11.20 -5.52
N GLY A 135 -6.70 -10.54 -5.53
CA GLY A 135 -5.82 -10.42 -6.69
C GLY A 135 -5.19 -11.74 -7.12
N LEU A 136 -5.07 -12.72 -6.22
CA LEU A 136 -4.48 -14.02 -6.50
C LEU A 136 -5.45 -14.94 -7.27
N PRO A 137 -4.94 -15.79 -8.20
CA PRO A 137 -5.70 -16.88 -8.82
C PRO A 137 -6.41 -17.71 -7.76
N LYS A 138 -7.58 -18.26 -8.08
CA LYS A 138 -8.31 -19.12 -7.15
C LYS A 138 -8.32 -20.55 -7.68
N ASP A 139 -8.10 -21.52 -6.81
CA ASP A 139 -8.24 -22.93 -7.15
C ASP A 139 -9.71 -23.34 -7.31
N THR A 140 -9.93 -24.63 -7.58
CA THR A 140 -11.28 -25.19 -7.78
C THR A 140 -12.19 -25.08 -6.54
N GLU A 141 -11.60 -24.86 -5.37
CA GLU A 141 -12.32 -24.68 -4.10
C GLU A 141 -12.44 -23.20 -3.72
N GLY A 142 -11.99 -22.28 -4.59
CA GLY A 142 -12.03 -20.84 -4.36
C GLY A 142 -10.90 -20.31 -3.49
N ARG A 143 -9.91 -21.13 -3.12
CA ARG A 143 -8.77 -20.72 -2.29
C ARG A 143 -7.76 -19.94 -3.11
N PRO A 144 -7.15 -18.87 -2.57
CA PRO A 144 -6.07 -18.17 -3.25
C PRO A 144 -4.91 -19.12 -3.55
N PHE A 145 -4.34 -18.98 -4.75
CA PHE A 145 -3.23 -19.79 -5.25
C PHE A 145 -1.95 -18.95 -5.33
N LEU A 146 -0.85 -19.52 -4.87
CA LEU A 146 0.49 -18.99 -5.02
C LEU A 146 1.37 -19.99 -5.77
N ASP A 147 1.94 -19.54 -6.88
CA ASP A 147 2.96 -20.30 -7.60
C ASP A 147 4.32 -20.13 -6.91
N ALA A 148 4.50 -20.83 -5.81
CA ALA A 148 5.73 -20.85 -5.03
C ALA A 148 6.10 -22.29 -4.62
N ASP A 149 7.29 -22.45 -4.05
CA ASP A 149 7.74 -23.74 -3.51
C ASP A 149 6.98 -24.07 -2.20
N PRO A 150 6.13 -25.13 -2.17
CA PRO A 150 5.38 -25.48 -0.98
C PRO A 150 6.26 -25.86 0.21
N VAL A 151 7.47 -26.43 -0.02
CA VAL A 151 8.36 -26.85 1.07
C VAL A 151 8.92 -25.64 1.81
N TYR A 152 9.39 -24.65 1.05
CA TYR A 152 9.84 -23.38 1.62
C TYR A 152 8.70 -22.62 2.31
N MET A 153 7.52 -22.58 1.69
CA MET A 153 6.37 -21.84 2.25
C MET A 153 5.83 -22.48 3.53
N GLU A 154 5.84 -23.81 3.64
CA GLU A 154 5.52 -24.52 4.88
C GLU A 154 6.49 -24.13 6.00
N TRP A 155 7.80 -24.12 5.73
CA TRP A 155 8.80 -23.64 6.69
C TRP A 155 8.54 -22.18 7.11
N LEU A 156 8.33 -21.28 6.14
CA LEU A 156 8.10 -19.85 6.43
C LEU A 156 6.84 -19.63 7.29
N PHE A 157 5.74 -20.33 7.01
CA PHE A 157 4.51 -20.21 7.80
C PHE A 157 4.66 -20.77 9.22
N ASN A 158 5.47 -21.81 9.41
CA ASN A 158 5.82 -22.29 10.74
C ASN A 158 6.64 -21.25 11.52
N GLU A 159 7.62 -20.60 10.88
CA GLU A 159 8.40 -19.51 11.50
C GLU A 159 7.52 -18.31 11.88
N ILE A 160 6.60 -17.90 11.00
CA ILE A 160 5.61 -16.83 11.28
C ILE A 160 4.73 -17.22 12.48
N THR A 161 4.32 -18.48 12.57
CA THR A 161 3.58 -18.99 13.74
C THR A 161 4.43 -18.89 15.01
N GLY A 162 5.73 -19.20 14.92
CA GLY A 162 6.71 -19.03 15.99
C GLY A 162 6.79 -17.59 16.49
N VAL A 163 6.76 -16.60 15.60
CA VAL A 163 6.68 -15.17 15.98
C VAL A 163 5.43 -14.89 16.83
N GLY A 164 4.29 -15.44 16.43
CA GLY A 164 3.05 -15.31 17.20
C GLY A 164 3.12 -15.89 18.60
N VAL A 165 3.76 -17.05 18.75
CA VAL A 165 3.96 -17.72 20.04
C VAL A 165 4.91 -16.91 20.92
N ALA A 166 6.02 -16.43 20.37
CA ALA A 166 6.99 -15.62 21.10
C ALA A 166 6.38 -14.29 21.58
N ASP A 167 5.64 -13.59 20.71
CA ASP A 167 4.93 -12.35 21.09
C ASP A 167 3.94 -12.58 22.24
N ALA A 168 3.18 -13.67 22.21
CA ALA A 168 2.27 -14.03 23.30
C ALA A 168 2.99 -14.32 24.63
N GLN A 169 4.27 -14.68 24.59
CA GLN A 169 5.14 -14.91 25.74
C GLN A 169 5.94 -13.66 26.14
N GLY A 170 5.84 -12.56 25.39
CA GLY A 170 6.67 -11.37 25.58
C GLY A 170 8.13 -11.55 25.13
N GLU A 171 8.38 -12.54 24.27
CA GLU A 171 9.70 -12.85 23.69
C GLU A 171 9.79 -12.36 22.23
N SER A 172 11.01 -12.24 21.70
CA SER A 172 11.24 -11.91 20.30
C SER A 172 11.68 -13.15 19.52
N HIS A 173 11.03 -13.42 18.39
CA HIS A 173 11.46 -14.44 17.43
C HIS A 173 11.90 -13.78 16.13
N GLU A 174 13.10 -14.13 15.66
CA GLU A 174 13.64 -13.62 14.41
C GLU A 174 13.63 -14.72 13.36
N ILE A 175 12.94 -14.48 12.25
CA ILE A 175 12.87 -15.43 11.14
C ILE A 175 14.17 -15.32 10.34
N LYS A 176 14.99 -16.37 10.37
CA LYS A 176 16.24 -16.49 9.62
C LYS A 176 16.33 -17.85 8.96
N LEU A 177 16.79 -17.89 7.72
CA LEU A 177 17.14 -19.16 7.08
C LEU A 177 18.20 -19.89 7.91
N THR A 178 17.88 -21.11 8.32
CA THR A 178 18.79 -22.00 9.06
C THR A 178 18.76 -23.40 8.46
N GLY A 179 19.78 -24.21 8.77
CA GLY A 179 19.87 -25.60 8.31
C GLY A 179 19.87 -25.72 6.78
N ASP A 180 19.15 -26.72 6.28
CA ASP A 180 19.14 -27.09 4.86
C ASP A 180 18.65 -25.94 3.95
N HIS A 181 17.66 -25.15 4.41
CA HIS A 181 17.12 -24.01 3.69
C HIS A 181 18.12 -22.86 3.47
N SER A 182 19.18 -22.77 4.29
CA SER A 182 20.22 -21.74 4.11
C SER A 182 21.19 -22.05 2.95
N THR A 183 21.23 -23.31 2.52
CA THR A 183 22.11 -23.79 1.45
C THR A 183 21.36 -24.09 0.15
N ASP A 184 20.06 -24.29 0.24
CA ASP A 184 19.19 -24.53 -0.90
C ASP A 184 18.92 -23.24 -1.68
N SER A 185 19.29 -23.23 -2.97
CA SER A 185 19.19 -22.05 -3.84
C SER A 185 17.74 -21.59 -4.03
N SER A 186 16.78 -22.52 -4.06
CA SER A 186 15.35 -22.23 -4.14
C SER A 186 14.88 -21.51 -2.88
N SER A 187 15.19 -22.04 -1.70
CA SER A 187 14.84 -21.46 -0.40
C SER A 187 15.44 -20.06 -0.22
N VAL A 188 16.70 -19.84 -0.61
CA VAL A 188 17.35 -18.52 -0.57
C VAL A 188 16.64 -17.52 -1.50
N PHE A 189 16.31 -17.95 -2.72
CA PHE A 189 15.58 -17.12 -3.67
C PHE A 189 14.21 -16.69 -3.13
N TRP A 190 13.41 -17.65 -2.65
CA TRP A 190 12.07 -17.37 -2.14
C TRP A 190 12.12 -16.53 -0.85
N HIS A 191 13.08 -16.77 0.02
CA HIS A 191 13.26 -15.96 1.22
C HIS A 191 13.59 -14.51 0.90
N HIS A 192 14.47 -14.30 -0.08
CA HIS A 192 14.79 -12.96 -0.52
C HIS A 192 13.55 -12.25 -1.11
N LEU A 193 12.81 -12.94 -1.98
CA LEU A 193 11.66 -12.37 -2.67
C LEU A 193 10.46 -12.13 -1.75
N LEU A 194 10.11 -13.10 -0.90
CA LEU A 194 8.87 -13.09 -0.14
C LEU A 194 9.02 -12.49 1.26
N PHE A 195 10.19 -12.65 1.90
CA PHE A 195 10.38 -12.25 3.30
C PHE A 195 11.32 -11.05 3.48
N ASP A 196 12.52 -11.09 2.88
CA ASP A 196 13.51 -10.00 3.01
C ASP A 196 13.10 -8.75 2.23
N THR A 197 12.34 -8.92 1.15
CA THR A 197 11.79 -7.80 0.39
C THR A 197 10.76 -7.08 1.25
N LYS A 198 11.19 -5.98 1.86
CA LYS A 198 10.34 -5.14 2.70
C LYS A 198 9.50 -4.16 1.87
N THR A 199 8.28 -3.91 2.36
CA THR A 199 7.32 -2.94 1.86
C THR A 199 7.07 -1.93 2.97
N SER A 200 7.22 -0.63 2.67
CA SER A 200 6.87 0.44 3.62
C SER A 200 5.39 0.81 3.58
N LEU A 201 4.57 0.10 2.79
CA LEU A 201 3.17 0.44 2.54
C LEU A 201 2.33 0.44 3.83
N GLY A 202 2.63 -0.45 4.78
CA GLY A 202 1.91 -0.52 6.06
C GLY A 202 2.06 0.72 6.94
N SER A 203 3.23 1.36 6.93
CA SER A 203 3.50 2.53 7.77
C SER A 203 2.94 3.84 7.18
N HIS A 204 2.84 3.93 5.85
CA HIS A 204 2.25 5.10 5.18
C HIS A 204 0.73 5.16 5.33
N LEU A 205 0.03 4.01 5.34
CA LEU A 205 -1.44 3.96 5.37
C LEU A 205 -2.03 4.15 6.78
N THR A 206 -1.28 3.88 7.85
CA THR A 206 -1.76 3.99 9.25
C THR A 206 -1.51 5.36 9.88
N ARG A 207 -0.79 6.27 9.20
CA ARG A 207 -0.43 7.60 9.72
C ARG A 207 -1.58 8.62 9.71
N GLU A 208 -2.82 8.21 9.44
CA GLU A 208 -3.98 9.12 9.36
C GLU A 208 -4.78 9.29 10.66
N THR A 209 -4.53 8.54 11.74
CA THR A 209 -5.37 8.62 12.96
C THR A 209 -4.76 9.39 14.13
N GLY A 210 -3.54 9.90 13.98
CA GLY A 210 -2.93 10.82 14.93
C GLY A 210 -3.36 12.25 14.66
N ALA A 211 -4.67 12.52 14.69
CA ALA A 211 -5.17 13.89 14.71
C ALA A 211 -4.53 14.58 15.91
N SER A 212 -3.52 15.39 15.64
CA SER A 212 -2.90 16.26 16.62
C SER A 212 -3.98 17.25 17.05
N GLU A 213 -4.72 16.89 18.10
CA GLU A 213 -5.37 17.85 18.99
C GLU A 213 -4.25 18.65 19.67
N ALA A 214 -3.54 19.46 18.87
CA ALA A 214 -2.68 20.49 19.37
C ALA A 214 -3.61 21.50 20.04
N ALA A 215 -3.77 21.35 21.36
CA ALA A 215 -4.44 22.30 22.21
C ALA A 215 -4.00 23.72 21.83
N ILE A 216 -4.92 24.47 21.22
CA ILE A 216 -4.71 25.83 20.74
C ILE A 216 -4.79 26.76 21.94
N ASN A 217 -3.86 26.62 22.89
CA ASN A 217 -3.73 27.57 23.99
C ASN A 217 -2.47 28.42 23.75
N GLY A 218 -2.67 29.59 23.13
CA GLY A 218 -1.71 30.70 23.14
C GLY A 218 -0.64 30.73 22.03
N LYS A 219 -0.74 29.92 20.97
CA LYS A 219 0.20 30.02 19.82
C LYS A 219 -0.22 31.10 18.83
N ASP A 220 0.77 31.77 18.24
CA ASP A 220 0.56 32.73 17.16
C ASP A 220 -0.16 32.03 15.98
N PRO A 221 -1.25 32.60 15.43
CA PRO A 221 -1.93 32.07 14.26
C PRO A 221 -1.00 31.74 13.07
N ILE A 222 0.09 32.48 12.89
CA ILE A 222 1.08 32.23 11.83
C ILE A 222 1.83 30.91 12.06
N ASP A 223 2.12 30.57 13.31
CA ASP A 223 2.81 29.32 13.65
C ASP A 223 1.90 28.10 13.44
N VAL A 224 0.59 28.26 13.69
CA VAL A 224 -0.41 27.22 13.40
C VAL A 224 -0.51 26.95 11.89
N ILE A 225 -0.51 28.00 11.07
CA ILE A 225 -0.55 27.87 9.60
C ILE A 225 0.73 27.19 9.10
N LYS A 226 1.92 27.59 9.59
CA LYS A 226 3.19 26.96 9.21
C LYS A 226 3.23 25.48 9.58
N ALA A 227 2.78 25.12 10.78
CA ALA A 227 2.72 23.72 11.20
C ALA A 227 1.77 22.90 10.32
N SER A 228 0.63 23.48 9.97
CA SER A 228 -0.35 22.82 9.08
C SER A 228 0.20 22.64 7.66
N ALA A 229 0.88 23.64 7.11
CA ALA A 229 1.53 23.55 5.80
C ALA A 229 2.62 22.47 5.79
N SER A 230 3.47 22.42 6.81
CA SER A 230 4.50 21.38 6.95
C SER A 230 3.90 19.98 7.07
N HIS A 231 2.77 19.83 7.78
CA HIS A 231 2.07 18.55 7.87
C HIS A 231 1.50 18.11 6.51
N VAL A 232 0.91 19.04 5.76
CA VAL A 232 0.41 18.78 4.40
C VAL A 232 1.55 18.38 3.46
N GLU A 233 2.67 19.10 3.48
CA GLU A 233 3.85 18.76 2.67
C GLU A 233 4.41 17.36 3.02
N ALA A 234 4.45 17.01 4.31
CA ALA A 234 4.87 15.69 4.74
C ALA A 234 3.89 14.59 4.27
N ALA A 235 2.58 14.82 4.38
CA ALA A 235 1.57 13.89 3.87
C ALA A 235 1.65 13.74 2.34
N MET A 236 1.96 14.81 1.63
CA MET A 236 2.16 14.75 0.18
C MET A 236 3.38 13.88 -0.18
N ALA A 237 4.50 14.08 0.51
CA ALA A 237 5.71 13.28 0.31
C ALA A 237 5.45 11.79 0.60
N ASP A 238 4.73 11.49 1.67
CA ASP A 238 4.34 10.11 2.03
C ASP A 238 3.48 9.46 0.95
N LEU A 239 2.52 10.17 0.35
CA LEU A 239 1.68 9.64 -0.72
C LEU A 239 2.46 9.35 -2.00
N VAL A 240 3.41 10.22 -2.39
CA VAL A 240 4.29 9.95 -3.55
C VAL A 240 5.11 8.69 -3.32
N GLU A 241 5.68 8.54 -2.13
CA GLU A 241 6.50 7.37 -1.81
C GLU A 241 5.63 6.10 -1.74
N ALA A 242 4.43 6.18 -1.16
CA ALA A 242 3.46 5.08 -1.17
C ALA A 242 3.05 4.68 -2.59
N GLU A 243 2.80 5.63 -3.50
CA GLU A 243 2.50 5.33 -4.90
C GLU A 243 3.67 4.60 -5.59
N LYS A 244 4.90 5.07 -5.35
CA LYS A 244 6.12 4.48 -5.91
C LYS A 244 6.35 3.06 -5.39
N GLU A 245 6.19 2.84 -4.08
CA GLU A 245 6.31 1.52 -3.47
C GLU A 245 5.19 0.59 -3.89
N LEU A 246 3.96 1.08 -4.07
CA LEU A 246 2.86 0.27 -4.61
C LEU A 246 3.11 -0.16 -6.06
N LYS A 247 3.65 0.73 -6.90
CA LYS A 247 4.08 0.39 -8.27
C LYS A 247 5.19 -0.65 -8.25
N ARG A 248 6.16 -0.53 -7.34
CA ARG A 248 7.23 -1.51 -7.17
C ARG A 248 6.66 -2.86 -6.71
N PHE A 249 5.76 -2.85 -5.74
CA PHE A 249 5.06 -4.03 -5.23
C PHE A 249 4.32 -4.75 -6.36
N HIS A 250 3.49 -4.05 -7.14
CA HIS A 250 2.78 -4.67 -8.26
C HIS A 250 3.73 -5.21 -9.34
N LYS A 251 4.83 -4.52 -9.62
CA LYS A 251 5.83 -5.01 -10.57
C LYS A 251 6.48 -6.32 -10.08
N MET A 252 6.78 -6.44 -8.79
CA MET A 252 7.34 -7.66 -8.20
C MET A 252 6.29 -8.77 -8.05
N GLY A 253 5.05 -8.39 -7.75
CA GLY A 253 3.94 -9.32 -7.52
C GLY A 253 3.21 -9.75 -8.79
N ALA A 254 3.50 -9.13 -9.93
CA ALA A 254 2.89 -9.45 -11.23
C ALA A 254 2.83 -10.96 -11.53
N PRO A 255 3.88 -11.78 -11.24
CA PRO A 255 3.81 -13.22 -11.46
C PRO A 255 2.77 -13.97 -10.61
N PHE A 256 2.34 -13.40 -9.49
CA PHE A 256 1.36 -14.02 -8.58
C PHE A 256 -0.07 -13.58 -8.85
N PHE A 257 -0.30 -12.45 -9.52
CA PHE A 257 -1.63 -11.91 -9.72
C PHE A 257 -2.35 -12.59 -10.89
N LYS A 258 -3.68 -12.62 -10.82
CA LYS A 258 -4.52 -13.04 -11.95
C LYS A 258 -4.20 -12.17 -13.17
N PRO A 259 -3.88 -12.78 -14.32
CA PRO A 259 -3.78 -12.01 -15.55
C PRO A 259 -5.15 -11.41 -15.89
N SER A 260 -5.14 -10.25 -16.54
CA SER A 260 -6.36 -9.54 -16.92
C SER A 260 -7.20 -10.28 -17.98
N ALA A 261 -6.59 -11.24 -18.69
CA ALA A 261 -7.26 -12.08 -19.66
C ALA A 261 -7.83 -13.34 -18.99
N ALA A 262 -9.11 -13.62 -19.24
CA ALA A 262 -9.87 -14.68 -18.57
C ALA A 262 -9.34 -16.11 -18.80
N GLU A 263 -8.50 -16.34 -19.81
CA GLU A 263 -7.98 -17.66 -20.18
C GLU A 263 -6.54 -17.92 -19.68
N GLU A 264 -5.73 -16.89 -19.40
CA GLU A 264 -4.31 -17.02 -19.00
C GLU A 264 -4.12 -17.33 -17.50
N GLY A 265 -5.19 -17.32 -16.71
CA GLY A 265 -5.16 -17.50 -15.26
C GLY A 265 -5.44 -18.93 -14.78
N GLN A 266 -5.57 -19.91 -15.69
CA GLN A 266 -5.98 -21.25 -15.30
C GLN A 266 -4.85 -21.96 -14.53
N ILE A 267 -5.18 -22.45 -13.34
CA ILE A 267 -4.28 -23.29 -12.56
C ILE A 267 -4.26 -24.68 -13.20
N LYS A 268 -3.08 -25.10 -13.67
CA LYS A 268 -2.83 -26.43 -14.21
C LYS A 268 -2.21 -27.30 -13.13
N SER A 269 -2.78 -28.48 -12.90
CA SER A 269 -2.33 -29.42 -11.87
C SER A 269 -1.96 -30.77 -12.47
N VAL A 270 -0.83 -31.34 -12.03
CA VAL A 270 -0.36 -32.68 -12.40
C VAL A 270 -0.03 -33.47 -11.13
N ARG A 271 -0.33 -34.78 -11.12
CA ARG A 271 0.11 -35.67 -10.04
C ARG A 271 1.43 -36.33 -10.38
N VAL A 272 2.44 -36.14 -9.54
CA VAL A 272 3.77 -36.74 -9.65
C VAL A 272 4.06 -37.49 -8.35
N LEU A 273 4.29 -38.81 -8.43
CA LEU A 273 4.60 -39.65 -7.28
C LEU A 273 3.58 -39.51 -6.12
N GLY A 274 2.29 -39.37 -6.45
CA GLY A 274 1.21 -39.19 -5.46
C GLY A 274 1.06 -37.77 -4.90
N LYS A 275 1.92 -36.83 -5.28
CA LYS A 275 1.83 -35.41 -4.90
C LYS A 275 1.21 -34.60 -6.05
N THR A 276 0.32 -33.67 -5.72
CA THR A 276 -0.23 -32.72 -6.70
C THR A 276 0.72 -31.53 -6.81
N ILE A 277 1.12 -31.21 -8.03
CA ILE A 277 1.89 -30.01 -8.36
C ILE A 277 1.01 -29.13 -9.21
N SER A 278 0.82 -27.88 -8.81
CA SER A 278 0.02 -26.90 -9.54
C SER A 278 0.84 -25.66 -9.90
N THR A 279 0.56 -25.06 -11.07
CA THR A 279 1.20 -23.84 -11.58
C THR A 279 0.19 -23.09 -12.45
N THR A 280 0.40 -21.81 -12.71
CA THR A 280 -0.40 -21.03 -13.67
C THR A 280 0.29 -20.98 -15.04
N GLU A 281 -0.51 -20.90 -16.10
CA GLU A 281 -0.02 -20.62 -17.46
C GLU A 281 0.30 -19.12 -17.60
N ALA A 282 1.20 -18.60 -16.77
CA ALA A 282 1.67 -17.22 -16.92
C ALA A 282 2.84 -17.18 -17.91
N ASP A 283 2.80 -16.22 -18.86
CA ASP A 283 3.94 -15.88 -19.70
C ASP A 283 5.15 -15.53 -18.82
N HIS A 284 6.08 -16.47 -18.72
CA HIS A 284 7.26 -16.35 -17.86
C HIS A 284 8.27 -15.39 -18.49
N ILE A 285 8.53 -14.27 -17.83
CA ILE A 285 9.61 -13.33 -18.19
C ILE A 285 10.89 -13.79 -17.47
N ASP A 286 11.81 -14.45 -18.19
CA ASP A 286 13.21 -14.52 -17.75
C ASP A 286 13.73 -13.08 -17.56
N HIS A 287 14.58 -12.86 -16.55
CA HIS A 287 15.36 -11.63 -16.33
C HIS A 287 16.17 -11.19 -17.57
N ARG A 288 16.29 -12.06 -18.58
CA ARG A 288 16.90 -11.83 -19.90
C ARG A 288 15.93 -11.72 -21.09
N GLY A 289 14.62 -11.61 -20.86
CA GLY A 289 13.62 -11.46 -21.94
C GLY A 289 13.48 -12.67 -22.87
N HIS A 290 13.86 -13.87 -22.41
CA HIS A 290 13.66 -15.11 -23.14
C HIS A 290 12.44 -15.83 -22.57
N THR A 291 11.51 -16.21 -23.45
CA THR A 291 10.41 -17.13 -23.12
C THR A 291 11.00 -18.54 -22.95
N GLY A 292 11.34 -18.89 -21.71
CA GLY A 292 11.96 -20.17 -21.35
C GLY A 292 11.48 -20.62 -19.97
N ALA A 293 11.18 -21.92 -19.88
CA ALA A 293 10.43 -22.61 -18.84
C ALA A 293 10.70 -22.22 -17.37
N CYS A 294 9.66 -22.37 -16.55
CA CYS A 294 9.59 -22.48 -15.09
C CYS A 294 10.81 -21.97 -14.31
N TRP A 295 10.58 -21.05 -13.35
CA TRP A 295 11.49 -20.75 -12.24
C TRP A 295 12.34 -21.97 -11.91
N PRO A 296 13.68 -21.88 -11.86
CA PRO A 296 14.55 -23.04 -11.73
C PRO A 296 14.21 -23.77 -10.42
N ARG A 297 13.27 -24.70 -10.53
CA ARG A 297 12.97 -25.71 -9.53
C ARG A 297 14.15 -26.66 -9.65
N GLN A 298 15.29 -26.28 -9.07
CA GLN A 298 16.27 -27.27 -8.65
C GLN A 298 15.60 -28.04 -7.52
N THR A 299 14.69 -28.96 -7.89
CA THR A 299 14.31 -30.03 -7.00
C THR A 299 15.59 -30.77 -6.67
N THR A 300 16.12 -30.53 -5.47
CA THR A 300 17.04 -31.40 -4.75
C THR A 300 16.30 -32.69 -4.34
N LEU A 301 15.77 -33.40 -5.34
CA LEU A 301 15.48 -34.81 -5.27
C LEU A 301 16.62 -35.47 -6.04
N HIS A 302 17.60 -35.97 -5.31
CA HIS A 302 18.82 -36.58 -5.85
C HIS A 302 18.59 -37.82 -6.76
N ASP A 303 17.35 -38.17 -7.12
CA ASP A 303 17.01 -39.38 -7.88
C ASP A 303 15.90 -39.21 -8.95
N ILE A 304 15.68 -38.01 -9.51
CA ILE A 304 14.77 -37.86 -10.66
C ILE A 304 15.53 -37.26 -11.86
N PRO A 305 15.56 -37.92 -13.04
CA PRO A 305 16.26 -37.39 -14.21
C PRO A 305 15.68 -36.04 -14.63
N GLN A 306 16.52 -35.17 -15.21
CA GLN A 306 16.10 -33.92 -15.84
C GLN A 306 14.96 -34.14 -16.84
N TRP A 307 13.77 -33.65 -16.54
CA TRP A 307 12.69 -33.48 -17.53
C TRP A 307 12.47 -31.98 -17.77
N CYS A 308 13.24 -31.42 -18.70
CA CYS A 308 12.90 -30.16 -19.36
C CYS A 308 12.60 -30.46 -20.84
N ALA A 309 11.37 -30.92 -21.10
CA ALA A 309 10.67 -30.84 -22.39
C ALA A 309 9.34 -31.64 -22.29
N CYS A 310 8.35 -31.11 -21.60
CA CYS A 310 6.97 -31.58 -21.78
C CYS A 310 6.33 -30.74 -22.88
N GLU A 311 6.46 -31.23 -24.10
CA GLU A 311 5.67 -30.79 -25.25
C GLU A 311 4.18 -31.07 -24.92
N PHE A 312 3.42 -30.01 -24.63
CA PHE A 312 1.96 -30.09 -24.50
C PHE A 312 1.40 -30.41 -25.90
N ARG A 313 1.07 -31.68 -26.16
CA ARG A 313 0.16 -32.02 -27.26
C ARG A 313 -1.28 -31.97 -26.76
N PRO A 314 -2.14 -31.10 -27.33
CA PRO A 314 -3.58 -31.23 -27.13
C PRO A 314 -4.12 -32.47 -27.87
N PRO A 315 -5.30 -32.99 -27.48
CA PRO A 315 -5.97 -34.13 -28.12
C PRO A 315 -6.33 -33.89 -29.59
#